data_AF-A0A4W5RYB6-F1
#
_entry.id   AF-A0A4W5RYB6-F1
#
_cell.length_a   1.000
_cell.length_b   1.000
_cell.length_c   1.000
_cell.angle_alpha   90.00
_cell.angle_beta   90.00
_cell.angle_gamma   90.00
#
_symmetry.space_group_name_H-M   'P 1'
#
loop_
_entity.id
_entity.type
_entity.pdbx_description
1 polymer ?
#
loop_
_entity_poly.entity_id
_entity_poly.type
_entity_poly.pdbx_seq_one_letter_code
_entity_poly.pdbx_strand_id
1 'polypeptide(L)'
;AREENVATFRGSEYFCYDLSQNPIQSSSDEITLSFKTWQRNGLILHTGKSADYVNLALKDGAVSLVINLGSGAFEAIVEPVNGKFNDNTWHDVKVTRNLRQQSGIGHAMVNKLHCLVTISVDGILTTTGYTQEDYTMLGSDDFFYVGGSPSTADLPGSPVSNNFMGCLKEVVYKNNDIRLELSRLARIVDPKMKIQGDVVFKCENVATLDPISFETPDAYISLPKWNTKRMGSISFDFRTSEPNGLILFTHGKPQEHKEAQRSQKNTKVDFFAVELLDGSLYLLLDMGSGTIKVKATQNKVNDGAWYHVDIQRDGRSGTISVNSRRTPFTASGESEILDLEGDMYLGGLPSDRVNLILPTELWTAMLNYGYVGCVRDLFIDGRSKDIRQIAEAQNGAGIKPSCNKVVGKQCESYPCKNRGVCKEGWNRFICDCTVEAIDLCVLHACLCVCVLTVYIAYGKYSDPLTFSTFCYFTSLFKFFPPNQSKHNTT
;
A
#
# COMPACT_ATOMS: atom_id res chain seq x y z
N ALA A 1 -38.47 -17.42 -4.04
CA ALA A 1 -37.49 -16.99 -3.01
C ALA A 1 -37.23 -15.50 -3.22
N ARG A 2 -37.22 -14.68 -2.17
CA ARG A 2 -36.87 -13.25 -2.30
C ARG A 2 -35.38 -13.18 -2.66
N GLU A 3 -35.04 -12.65 -3.83
CA GLU A 3 -33.64 -12.51 -4.25
C GLU A 3 -32.92 -11.54 -3.30
N GLU A 4 -31.87 -12.02 -2.63
CA GLU A 4 -31.01 -11.19 -1.76
C GLU A 4 -30.34 -10.08 -2.59
N ASN A 5 -30.32 -8.85 -2.05
CA ASN A 5 -29.63 -7.72 -2.66
C ASN A 5 -28.16 -7.72 -2.22
N VAL A 6 -27.33 -8.48 -2.93
CA VAL A 6 -25.90 -8.65 -2.66
C VAL A 6 -25.05 -8.17 -3.83
N ALA A 7 -23.89 -7.60 -3.53
CA ALA A 7 -22.90 -7.17 -4.52
C ALA A 7 -21.48 -7.52 -4.08
N THR A 8 -20.62 -7.85 -5.05
CA THR A 8 -19.18 -8.07 -4.87
C THR A 8 -18.40 -6.81 -5.24
N PHE A 9 -17.49 -6.42 -4.37
CA PHE A 9 -16.55 -5.31 -4.52
C PHE A 9 -15.12 -5.87 -4.54
N ARG A 10 -14.28 -5.40 -5.44
CA ARG A 10 -12.89 -5.82 -5.65
C ARG A 10 -11.91 -4.67 -5.40
N GLY A 11 -12.36 -3.62 -4.70
CA GLY A 11 -11.54 -2.50 -4.26
C GLY A 11 -11.42 -1.37 -5.28
N SER A 12 -12.04 -1.48 -6.46
CA SER A 12 -12.11 -0.37 -7.44
C SER A 12 -13.55 0.08 -7.73
N GLU A 13 -14.52 -0.68 -7.25
CA GLU A 13 -15.94 -0.46 -7.43
C GLU A 13 -16.58 0.20 -6.22
N TYR A 14 -17.62 1.00 -6.45
CA TYR A 14 -18.44 1.57 -5.38
C TYR A 14 -19.80 2.05 -5.92
N PHE A 15 -20.76 2.23 -5.02
CA PHE A 15 -22.02 2.90 -5.29
C PHE A 15 -21.96 4.36 -4.86
N CYS A 16 -22.66 5.23 -5.58
CA CYS A 16 -22.80 6.64 -5.27
C CYS A 16 -24.26 7.05 -5.50
N TYR A 17 -24.98 7.32 -4.42
CA TYR A 17 -26.37 7.78 -4.45
C TYR A 17 -26.43 9.29 -4.24
N ASP A 18 -27.14 9.99 -5.12
CA ASP A 18 -27.28 11.45 -5.11
C ASP A 18 -28.35 11.92 -4.11
N LEU A 19 -27.93 12.69 -3.10
CA LEU A 19 -28.80 13.25 -2.06
C LEU A 19 -29.21 14.70 -2.34
N SER A 20 -28.71 15.34 -3.39
CA SER A 20 -28.95 16.77 -3.66
C SER A 20 -30.43 17.13 -3.79
N GLN A 21 -31.24 16.22 -4.34
CA GLN A 21 -32.68 16.45 -4.51
C GLN A 21 -33.49 16.13 -3.24
N ASN A 22 -33.06 15.13 -2.47
CA ASN A 22 -33.72 14.69 -1.25
C ASN A 22 -32.67 14.57 -0.14
N PRO A 23 -32.22 15.71 0.43
CA PRO A 23 -31.19 15.71 1.46
C PRO A 23 -31.62 14.90 2.69
N ILE A 24 -30.65 14.27 3.33
CA ILE A 24 -30.83 13.67 4.65
C ILE A 24 -30.87 14.80 5.67
N GLN A 25 -31.96 14.88 6.42
CA GLN A 25 -32.11 15.70 7.61
C GLN A 25 -32.79 14.85 8.66
N SER A 26 -32.03 14.33 9.62
CA SER A 26 -32.59 13.35 10.57
C SER A 26 -32.13 13.58 12.00
N SER A 27 -33.00 13.26 12.96
CA SER A 27 -32.70 13.19 14.40
C SER A 27 -32.68 11.75 14.94
N SER A 28 -33.11 10.79 14.13
CA SER A 28 -33.07 9.35 14.40
C SER A 28 -32.81 8.60 13.10
N ASP A 29 -31.89 7.65 13.14
CA ASP A 29 -31.45 6.85 12.00
C ASP A 29 -31.26 5.40 12.38
N GLU A 30 -31.42 4.52 11.40
CA GLU A 30 -30.96 3.15 11.46
C GLU A 30 -30.24 2.78 10.16
N ILE A 31 -29.08 2.16 10.31
CA ILE A 31 -28.30 1.58 9.22
C ILE A 31 -28.21 0.07 9.49
N THR A 32 -28.52 -0.73 8.48
CA THR A 32 -28.35 -2.19 8.51
C THR A 32 -27.63 -2.67 7.28
N LEU A 33 -26.74 -3.64 7.44
CA LEU A 33 -26.08 -4.36 6.34
C LEU A 33 -25.46 -5.66 6.85
N SER A 34 -25.09 -6.55 5.94
CA SER A 34 -24.12 -7.60 6.24
C SER A 34 -22.90 -7.47 5.34
N PHE A 35 -21.72 -7.81 5.86
CA PHE A 35 -20.47 -7.82 5.10
C PHE A 35 -19.76 -9.18 5.19
N LYS A 36 -18.92 -9.47 4.20
CA LYS A 36 -18.06 -10.65 4.13
C LYS A 36 -16.74 -10.27 3.46
N THR A 37 -15.60 -10.46 4.13
CA THR A 37 -14.29 -10.05 3.58
C THR A 37 -13.10 -10.80 4.20
N TRP A 38 -11.98 -10.85 3.47
CA TRP A 38 -10.66 -11.19 3.99
C TRP A 38 -9.83 -9.96 4.40
N GLN A 39 -10.22 -8.77 3.94
CA GLN A 39 -9.45 -7.55 4.11
C GLN A 39 -9.62 -6.96 5.51
N ARG A 40 -8.52 -6.46 6.08
CA ARG A 40 -8.50 -5.84 7.40
C ARG A 40 -9.04 -4.42 7.39
N ASN A 41 -8.88 -3.74 6.25
CA ASN A 41 -9.22 -2.34 6.06
C ASN A 41 -10.14 -2.21 4.84
N GLY A 42 -11.17 -1.37 4.94
CA GLY A 42 -12.04 -1.09 3.80
C GLY A 42 -13.27 -0.27 4.19
N LEU A 43 -13.58 0.76 3.40
CA LEU A 43 -14.76 1.59 3.59
C LEU A 43 -16.04 0.83 3.26
N ILE A 44 -16.93 0.64 4.24
CA ILE A 44 -18.23 0.00 4.00
C ILE A 44 -19.23 1.01 3.46
N LEU A 45 -19.38 2.16 4.11
CA LEU A 45 -20.21 3.26 3.64
C LEU A 45 -19.80 4.60 4.23
N HIS A 46 -20.15 5.68 3.52
CA HIS A 46 -19.96 7.04 3.98
C HIS A 46 -21.01 7.98 3.41
N THR A 47 -21.47 8.94 4.21
CA THR A 47 -22.28 10.07 3.74
C THR A 47 -21.98 11.29 4.59
N GLY A 48 -22.11 12.47 3.99
CA GLY A 48 -21.81 13.75 4.65
C GLY A 48 -20.61 14.48 4.08
N LYS A 49 -20.47 15.74 4.51
CA LYS A 49 -19.38 16.64 4.10
C LYS A 49 -19.06 17.59 5.24
N SER A 50 -17.81 18.05 5.31
CA SER A 50 -17.34 18.97 6.35
C SER A 50 -17.52 18.40 7.77
N ALA A 51 -18.45 18.95 8.56
CA ALA A 51 -18.61 18.63 9.97
C ALA A 51 -19.77 17.65 10.26
N ASP A 52 -20.61 17.37 9.27
CA ASP A 52 -21.74 16.44 9.38
C ASP A 52 -21.46 15.22 8.53
N TYR A 53 -21.25 14.07 9.16
CA TYR A 53 -20.95 12.83 8.45
C TYR A 53 -21.18 11.57 9.28
N VAL A 54 -21.38 10.47 8.56
CA VAL A 54 -21.36 9.11 9.06
C VAL A 54 -20.35 8.32 8.24
N ASN A 55 -19.40 7.66 8.90
CA ASN A 55 -18.43 6.77 8.30
C ASN A 55 -18.50 5.41 9.00
N LEU A 56 -18.66 4.34 8.22
CA LEU A 56 -18.59 2.97 8.70
C LEU A 56 -17.57 2.20 7.85
N ALA A 57 -16.58 1.63 8.51
CA ALA A 57 -15.47 0.95 7.85
C ALA A 57 -14.98 -0.26 8.66
N LEU A 58 -14.27 -1.16 7.99
CA LEU A 58 -13.35 -2.07 8.69
C LEU A 58 -12.01 -1.39 8.89
N LYS A 59 -11.47 -1.46 10.10
CA LYS A 59 -10.15 -0.95 10.49
C LYS A 59 -9.43 -2.00 11.29
N ASP A 60 -8.29 -2.47 10.80
CA ASP A 60 -7.47 -3.52 11.42
C ASP A 60 -8.22 -4.83 11.75
N GLY A 61 -9.32 -5.10 11.02
CA GLY A 61 -10.22 -6.24 11.23
C GLY A 61 -11.32 -6.03 12.27
N ALA A 62 -11.45 -4.81 12.80
CA ALA A 62 -12.51 -4.34 13.67
C ALA A 62 -13.54 -3.52 12.89
N VAL A 63 -14.79 -3.44 13.34
CA VAL A 63 -15.79 -2.53 12.76
C VAL A 63 -15.66 -1.17 13.44
N SER A 64 -15.37 -0.12 12.65
CA SER A 64 -15.20 1.25 13.11
C SER A 64 -16.36 2.12 12.61
N LEU A 65 -17.00 2.83 13.54
CA LEU A 65 -18.06 3.80 13.27
C LEU A 65 -17.61 5.18 13.76
N VAL A 66 -17.73 6.17 12.88
CA VAL A 66 -17.52 7.58 13.22
C VAL A 66 -18.74 8.37 12.80
N ILE A 67 -19.34 9.11 13.73
CA ILE A 67 -20.48 10.00 13.47
C ILE A 67 -20.16 11.39 14.00
N ASN A 68 -20.27 12.41 13.16
CA ASN A 68 -20.21 13.81 13.56
C ASN A 68 -21.48 14.53 13.10
N LEU A 69 -22.02 15.36 13.98
CA LEU A 69 -23.25 16.14 13.78
C LEU A 69 -22.94 17.66 13.84
N GLY A 70 -21.69 18.05 13.57
CA GLY A 70 -21.27 19.45 13.54
C GLY A 70 -20.44 19.88 14.75
N SER A 71 -20.60 19.22 15.90
CA SER A 71 -20.02 19.63 17.19
C SER A 71 -19.01 18.66 17.80
N GLY A 72 -18.62 17.61 17.08
CA GLY A 72 -17.62 16.66 17.53
C GLY A 72 -18.01 15.23 17.26
N ALA A 73 -17.01 14.43 16.89
CA ALA A 73 -17.23 13.06 16.48
C ALA A 73 -17.46 12.13 17.68
N PHE A 74 -18.44 11.24 17.53
CA PHE A 74 -18.53 9.98 18.25
C PHE A 74 -17.75 8.93 17.48
N GLU A 75 -16.81 8.26 18.15
CA GLU A 75 -16.03 7.17 17.59
C GLU A 75 -16.30 5.89 18.38
N ALA A 76 -16.63 4.81 17.67
CA ALA A 76 -16.76 3.48 18.24
C ALA A 76 -15.98 2.47 17.42
N ILE A 77 -15.31 1.55 18.12
CA ILE A 77 -14.66 0.38 17.53
C ILE A 77 -15.27 -0.85 18.19
N VAL A 78 -15.77 -1.76 17.37
CA VAL A 78 -16.27 -3.06 17.82
C VAL A 78 -15.25 -4.10 17.36
N GLU A 79 -14.73 -4.87 18.32
CA GLU A 79 -13.82 -5.98 18.10
C GLU A 79 -14.46 -7.28 18.59
N PRO A 80 -14.26 -8.41 17.90
CA PRO A 80 -14.71 -9.69 18.41
C PRO A 80 -13.85 -10.12 19.60
N VAL A 81 -14.45 -10.80 20.58
CA VAL A 81 -13.73 -11.31 21.77
C VAL A 81 -12.61 -12.28 21.37
N ASN A 82 -12.83 -13.07 20.33
CA ASN A 82 -11.84 -13.99 19.76
C ASN A 82 -11.79 -13.81 18.23
N GLY A 83 -10.59 -13.60 17.68
CA GLY A 83 -10.37 -13.51 16.24
C GLY A 83 -10.50 -12.09 15.68
N LYS A 84 -10.96 -11.98 14.43
CA LYS A 84 -11.21 -10.72 13.70
C LYS A 84 -12.40 -10.92 12.76
N PHE A 85 -13.06 -9.83 12.35
CA PHE A 85 -14.20 -9.91 11.43
C PHE A 85 -13.82 -10.14 9.95
N ASN A 86 -12.52 -10.13 9.63
CA ASN A 86 -12.04 -10.39 8.29
C ASN A 86 -11.76 -11.90 8.06
N ASP A 87 -12.72 -12.74 8.44
CA ASP A 87 -12.65 -14.21 8.39
C ASP A 87 -13.38 -14.82 7.18
N ASN A 88 -13.88 -13.96 6.28
CA ASN A 88 -14.68 -14.32 5.12
C ASN A 88 -15.94 -15.12 5.47
N THR A 89 -16.56 -14.80 6.60
CA THR A 89 -17.93 -15.18 6.95
C THR A 89 -18.85 -13.95 6.90
N TRP A 90 -20.16 -14.17 6.98
CA TRP A 90 -21.13 -13.06 6.98
C TRP A 90 -21.25 -12.51 8.40
N HIS A 91 -21.07 -11.20 8.54
CA HIS A 91 -21.33 -10.47 9.78
C HIS A 91 -22.42 -9.43 9.58
N ASP A 92 -23.38 -9.38 10.50
CA ASP A 92 -24.50 -8.44 10.47
C ASP A 92 -24.16 -7.19 11.28
N VAL A 93 -24.25 -6.02 10.67
CA VAL A 93 -24.03 -4.73 11.33
C VAL A 93 -25.34 -3.97 11.41
N LYS A 94 -25.68 -3.52 12.61
CA LYS A 94 -26.79 -2.61 12.85
C LYS A 94 -26.33 -1.43 13.67
N VAL A 95 -26.55 -0.23 13.15
CA VAL A 95 -26.33 1.04 13.83
C VAL A 95 -27.68 1.71 14.03
N THR A 96 -27.95 2.18 15.25
CA THR A 96 -29.12 2.99 15.56
C THR A 96 -28.69 4.26 16.24
N ARG A 97 -29.19 5.41 15.75
CA ARG A 97 -29.03 6.71 16.39
C ARG A 97 -30.40 7.21 16.81
N ASN A 98 -30.55 7.59 18.07
CA ASN A 98 -31.80 8.10 18.60
C ASN A 98 -31.56 9.33 19.46
N LEU A 99 -32.29 10.40 19.16
CA LEU A 99 -32.37 11.55 20.04
C LEU A 99 -32.96 11.14 21.40
N ARG A 100 -32.23 11.40 22.48
CA ARG A 100 -32.69 11.20 23.85
C ARG A 100 -32.61 12.49 24.62
N GLN A 101 -33.65 12.75 25.41
CA GLN A 101 -33.65 13.82 26.39
C GLN A 101 -33.11 13.26 27.70
N GLN A 102 -31.98 13.77 28.18
CA GLN A 102 -31.46 13.42 29.49
C GLN A 102 -31.75 14.58 30.46
N SER A 103 -32.46 14.28 31.55
CA SER A 103 -32.67 15.24 32.64
C SER A 103 -31.35 15.45 33.38
N GLY A 104 -30.87 16.69 33.43
CA GLY A 104 -29.66 17.04 34.19
C GLY A 104 -29.85 16.77 35.68
N ILE A 105 -28.83 16.19 36.33
CA ILE A 105 -28.79 16.02 37.79
C ILE A 105 -28.04 17.22 38.37
N GLY A 106 -28.75 18.25 38.84
CA GLY A 106 -28.16 19.43 39.50
C GLY A 106 -28.96 20.74 39.37
N HIS A 107 -28.48 21.79 40.03
CA HIS A 107 -29.14 23.10 40.22
C HIS A 107 -29.36 23.95 38.94
N ALA A 108 -28.89 23.51 37.78
CA ALA A 108 -29.22 24.09 36.48
C ALA A 108 -30.00 23.06 35.66
N MET A 109 -31.32 23.06 35.77
CA MET A 109 -32.22 22.22 34.97
C MET A 109 -32.26 22.73 33.52
N VAL A 110 -31.25 22.41 32.72
CA VAL A 110 -31.36 22.47 31.26
C VAL A 110 -31.51 21.03 30.78
N ASN A 111 -32.65 20.72 30.18
CA ASN A 111 -32.86 19.46 29.48
C ASN A 111 -31.92 19.43 28.27
N LYS A 112 -30.76 18.76 28.41
CA LYS A 112 -29.80 18.64 27.31
C LYS A 112 -30.23 17.48 26.43
N LEU A 113 -30.33 17.73 25.12
CA LEU A 113 -30.63 16.71 24.13
C LEU A 113 -29.32 16.04 23.72
N HIS A 114 -29.26 14.72 23.81
CA HIS A 114 -28.10 13.93 23.41
C HIS A 114 -28.53 12.88 22.39
N CYS A 115 -27.72 12.64 21.34
CA CYS A 115 -27.98 11.52 20.44
C CYS A 115 -27.31 10.25 20.97
N LEU A 116 -28.12 9.28 21.38
CA LEU A 116 -27.64 7.95 21.73
C LEU A 116 -27.33 7.18 20.45
N VAL A 117 -26.09 6.73 20.29
CA VAL A 117 -25.64 5.88 19.19
C VAL A 117 -25.37 4.49 19.75
N THR A 118 -25.96 3.48 19.13
CA THR A 118 -25.68 2.06 19.41
C THR A 118 -25.25 1.40 18.12
N ILE A 119 -24.09 0.77 18.13
CA ILE A 119 -23.62 -0.13 17.09
C ILE A 119 -23.63 -1.56 17.63
N SER A 120 -24.10 -2.49 16.81
CA SER A 120 -24.11 -3.91 17.10
C SER A 120 -23.57 -4.72 15.92
N VAL A 121 -22.73 -5.70 16.22
CA VAL A 121 -22.23 -6.70 15.26
C VAL A 121 -22.71 -8.09 15.70
N ASP A 122 -23.29 -8.83 14.75
CA ASP A 122 -23.90 -10.17 14.92
C ASP A 122 -24.97 -10.23 16.02
N GLY A 123 -25.55 -9.08 16.39
CA GLY A 123 -26.55 -8.94 17.45
C GLY A 123 -26.05 -9.17 18.87
N ILE A 124 -24.77 -9.49 19.06
CA ILE A 124 -24.18 -9.83 20.37
C ILE A 124 -23.21 -8.74 20.83
N LEU A 125 -22.37 -8.25 19.93
CA LEU A 125 -21.31 -7.30 20.27
C LEU A 125 -21.84 -5.89 20.14
N THR A 126 -22.18 -5.26 21.25
CA THR A 126 -22.83 -3.94 21.27
C THR A 126 -21.97 -2.88 21.96
N THR A 127 -21.74 -1.76 21.27
CA THR A 127 -21.13 -0.56 21.83
C THR A 127 -22.14 0.58 21.77
N THR A 128 -22.29 1.32 22.87
CA THR A 128 -23.22 2.45 22.96
C THR A 128 -22.51 3.67 23.50
N GLY A 129 -22.82 4.85 22.95
CA GLY A 129 -22.33 6.12 23.46
C GLY A 129 -23.15 7.29 22.94
N TYR A 130 -22.64 8.51 23.13
CA TYR A 130 -23.32 9.74 22.79
C TYR A 130 -22.47 10.60 21.86
N THR A 131 -23.10 11.30 20.92
CA THR A 131 -22.43 12.36 20.15
C THR A 131 -22.08 13.55 21.05
N GLN A 132 -21.10 14.34 20.64
CA GLN A 132 -20.63 15.47 21.43
C GLN A 132 -21.54 16.69 21.26
N GLU A 133 -21.70 17.46 22.34
CA GLU A 133 -22.47 18.71 22.43
C GLU A 133 -23.96 18.62 21.98
N ASP A 134 -24.52 19.75 21.54
CA ASP A 134 -25.97 19.99 21.43
C ASP A 134 -26.56 19.76 20.04
N TYR A 135 -25.74 19.51 19.01
CA TYR A 135 -26.24 19.26 17.67
C TYR A 135 -26.79 17.84 17.56
N THR A 136 -28.00 17.75 16.99
CA THR A 136 -28.80 16.53 17.01
C THR A 136 -29.27 16.10 15.63
N MET A 137 -29.02 16.92 14.60
CA MET A 137 -29.44 16.67 13.24
C MET A 137 -28.25 16.24 12.39
N LEU A 138 -28.40 15.14 11.65
CA LEU A 138 -27.48 14.78 10.59
C LEU A 138 -27.96 15.45 9.29
N GLY A 139 -27.14 16.33 8.73
CA GLY A 139 -27.37 16.98 7.45
C GLY A 139 -26.46 16.42 6.35
N SER A 140 -27.04 15.88 5.28
CA SER A 140 -26.25 15.52 4.09
C SER A 140 -27.04 15.71 2.81
N ASP A 141 -26.54 16.60 1.94
CA ASP A 141 -27.11 16.95 0.64
C ASP A 141 -26.17 16.59 -0.54
N ASP A 142 -25.07 15.88 -0.27
CA ASP A 142 -24.05 15.51 -1.26
C ASP A 142 -24.28 14.08 -1.78
N PHE A 143 -23.42 13.13 -1.38
CA PHE A 143 -23.49 11.74 -1.84
C PHE A 143 -23.55 10.74 -0.69
N PHE A 144 -24.17 9.59 -0.96
CA PHE A 144 -24.09 8.40 -0.15
C PHE A 144 -23.24 7.34 -0.87
N TYR A 145 -22.06 7.07 -0.33
CA TYR A 145 -21.10 6.10 -0.86
C TYR A 145 -21.24 4.73 -0.18
N VAL A 146 -21.15 3.65 -0.95
CA VAL A 146 -21.14 2.26 -0.44
C VAL A 146 -20.03 1.47 -1.13
N GLY A 147 -19.23 0.76 -0.33
CA GLY A 147 -18.13 -0.10 -0.79
C GLY A 147 -16.83 0.63 -1.17
N GLY A 148 -16.85 1.95 -1.26
CA GLY A 148 -15.68 2.75 -1.62
C GLY A 148 -16.08 4.16 -2.03
N SER A 149 -15.09 4.95 -2.47
CA SER A 149 -15.32 6.29 -3.01
C SER A 149 -14.25 6.64 -4.06
N PRO A 150 -14.34 7.81 -4.72
CA PRO A 150 -13.27 8.29 -5.59
C PRO A 150 -11.92 8.41 -4.87
N SER A 151 -11.93 8.82 -3.61
CA SER A 151 -10.77 8.93 -2.71
C SER A 151 -11.25 8.79 -1.26
N THR A 152 -11.07 7.60 -0.69
CA THR A 152 -11.61 7.26 0.64
C THR A 152 -10.87 7.99 1.77
N ALA A 153 -9.59 8.28 1.58
CA ALA A 153 -8.79 9.06 2.55
C ALA A 153 -9.26 10.51 2.70
N ASP A 154 -9.93 11.06 1.68
CA ASP A 154 -10.38 12.46 1.67
C ASP A 154 -11.73 12.65 2.39
N LEU A 155 -12.40 11.54 2.73
CA LEU A 155 -13.70 11.57 3.39
C LEU A 155 -13.54 11.96 4.87
N PRO A 156 -14.33 12.93 5.37
CA PRO A 156 -14.22 13.39 6.74
C PRO A 156 -14.50 12.25 7.74
N GLY A 157 -13.64 12.13 8.74
CA GLY A 157 -13.72 11.08 9.76
C GLY A 157 -13.41 9.67 9.27
N SER A 158 -12.91 9.48 8.03
CA SER A 158 -12.52 8.15 7.56
C SER A 158 -11.25 7.68 8.29
N PRO A 159 -11.29 6.52 8.98
CA PRO A 159 -10.12 5.96 9.64
C PRO A 159 -9.25 5.12 8.70
N VAL A 160 -9.66 4.93 7.45
CA VAL A 160 -9.01 4.10 6.43
C VAL A 160 -8.92 4.86 5.11
N SER A 161 -8.00 4.42 4.25
CA SER A 161 -7.83 4.93 2.89
C SER A 161 -8.35 3.95 1.83
N ASN A 162 -8.60 2.69 2.18
CA ASN A 162 -8.93 1.61 1.26
C ASN A 162 -10.43 1.54 0.91
N ASN A 163 -10.76 1.29 -0.35
CA ASN A 163 -12.08 0.81 -0.74
C ASN A 163 -12.28 -0.64 -0.28
N PHE A 164 -13.53 -1.07 -0.15
CA PHE A 164 -13.90 -2.40 0.29
C PHE A 164 -13.57 -3.47 -0.76
N MET A 165 -13.08 -4.61 -0.29
CA MET A 165 -12.98 -5.82 -1.09
C MET A 165 -13.73 -6.94 -0.38
N GLY A 166 -14.76 -7.51 -1.00
CA GLY A 166 -15.62 -8.50 -0.38
C GLY A 166 -17.05 -8.41 -0.90
N CYS A 167 -18.00 -8.96 -0.13
CA CYS A 167 -19.41 -8.86 -0.43
C CYS A 167 -20.12 -7.97 0.59
N LEU A 168 -21.03 -7.11 0.12
CA LEU A 168 -22.00 -6.39 0.96
C LEU A 168 -23.40 -6.80 0.54
N LYS A 169 -24.29 -7.02 1.50
CA LYS A 169 -25.71 -7.27 1.23
C LYS A 169 -26.64 -6.50 2.15
N GLU A 170 -27.84 -6.26 1.64
CA GLU A 170 -28.95 -5.62 2.36
C GLU A 170 -28.54 -4.30 3.03
N VAL A 171 -27.76 -3.47 2.32
CA VAL A 171 -27.35 -2.14 2.77
C VAL A 171 -28.57 -1.23 2.73
N VAL A 172 -29.06 -0.84 3.91
CA VAL A 172 -30.24 -0.01 4.09
C VAL A 172 -29.92 1.11 5.07
N TYR A 173 -30.25 2.34 4.66
CA TYR A 173 -30.35 3.48 5.55
C TYR A 173 -31.83 3.86 5.68
N LYS A 174 -32.32 4.07 6.90
CA LYS A 174 -33.67 4.57 7.13
C LYS A 174 -33.68 5.62 8.23
N ASN A 175 -34.54 6.60 8.08
CA ASN A 175 -34.93 7.52 9.14
C ASN A 175 -36.47 7.61 9.18
N ASN A 176 -37.03 8.64 9.80
CA ASN A 176 -38.49 8.79 9.92
C ASN A 176 -39.18 9.11 8.57
N ASP A 177 -38.46 9.74 7.64
CA ASP A 177 -39.04 10.29 6.40
C ASP A 177 -38.68 9.46 5.17
N ILE A 178 -37.48 8.88 5.14
CA ILE A 178 -36.94 8.15 4.00
C ILE A 178 -36.40 6.78 4.38
N ARG A 179 -36.51 5.84 3.43
CA ARG A 179 -35.92 4.51 3.49
C ARG A 179 -35.16 4.26 2.19
N LEU A 180 -33.84 4.28 2.26
CA LEU A 180 -32.92 4.05 1.16
C LEU A 180 -32.41 2.61 1.22
N GLU A 181 -32.95 1.73 0.38
CA GLU A 181 -32.47 0.36 0.20
C GLU A 181 -31.35 0.34 -0.85
N LEU A 182 -30.17 0.87 -0.47
CA LEU A 182 -29.05 1.15 -1.37
C LEU A 182 -28.62 -0.07 -2.20
N SER A 183 -28.56 -1.26 -1.61
CA SER A 183 -28.25 -2.50 -2.37
C SER A 183 -29.31 -2.81 -3.43
N ARG A 184 -30.59 -2.58 -3.14
CA ARG A 184 -31.69 -2.80 -4.09
C ARG A 184 -31.66 -1.72 -5.18
N LEU A 185 -31.49 -0.46 -4.81
CA LEU A 185 -31.43 0.70 -5.71
C LEU A 185 -30.29 0.55 -6.72
N ALA A 186 -29.12 0.05 -6.29
CA ALA A 186 -28.03 -0.31 -7.19
C ALA A 186 -28.42 -1.42 -8.17
N ARG A 187 -29.03 -2.51 -7.69
CA ARG A 187 -29.43 -3.64 -8.54
C ARG A 187 -30.44 -3.27 -9.62
N ILE A 188 -31.38 -2.37 -9.31
CA ILE A 188 -32.38 -1.88 -10.28
C ILE A 188 -31.91 -0.68 -11.09
N VAL A 189 -30.69 -0.19 -10.83
CA VAL A 189 -30.10 0.99 -11.48
C VAL A 189 -31.03 2.20 -11.37
N ASP A 190 -31.36 2.57 -10.14
CA ASP A 190 -32.17 3.77 -9.86
C ASP A 190 -31.52 5.02 -10.50
N PRO A 191 -32.29 5.97 -11.07
CA PRO A 191 -31.73 7.16 -11.71
C PRO A 191 -30.82 8.03 -10.82
N LYS A 192 -31.01 7.98 -9.49
CA LYS A 192 -30.16 8.67 -8.51
C LYS A 192 -28.93 7.86 -8.10
N MET A 193 -28.83 6.61 -8.53
CA MET A 193 -27.74 5.70 -8.21
C MET A 193 -26.75 5.61 -9.36
N LYS A 194 -25.49 5.96 -9.09
CA LYS A 194 -24.35 5.74 -9.98
C LYS A 194 -23.51 4.59 -9.47
N ILE A 195 -23.22 3.65 -10.35
CA ILE A 195 -22.33 2.51 -10.07
C ILE A 195 -21.00 2.79 -10.75
N GLN A 196 -19.92 2.82 -9.98
CA GLN A 196 -18.57 2.94 -10.50
C GLN A 196 -17.91 1.56 -10.53
N GLY A 197 -17.28 1.23 -11.67
CA GLY A 197 -16.60 -0.05 -11.88
C GLY A 197 -17.55 -1.18 -12.29
N ASP A 198 -17.01 -2.40 -12.39
CA ASP A 198 -17.75 -3.58 -12.85
C ASP A 198 -18.29 -4.39 -11.65
N VAL A 199 -19.40 -3.91 -11.08
CA VAL A 199 -20.01 -4.54 -9.91
C VAL A 199 -20.81 -5.77 -10.31
N VAL A 200 -20.51 -6.88 -9.63
CA VAL A 200 -21.22 -8.13 -9.80
C VAL A 200 -22.28 -8.29 -8.71
N PHE A 201 -23.57 -8.39 -9.08
CA PHE A 201 -24.71 -8.55 -8.17
C PHE A 201 -24.95 -10.00 -7.69
N LYS A 202 -23.88 -10.65 -7.26
CA LYS A 202 -23.83 -11.93 -6.53
C LYS A 202 -22.62 -11.90 -5.63
N CYS A 203 -22.60 -12.69 -4.56
CA CYS A 203 -21.38 -12.82 -3.76
C CYS A 203 -20.43 -13.84 -4.41
N GLU A 204 -19.37 -13.35 -5.03
CA GLU A 204 -18.28 -14.17 -5.54
C GLU A 204 -17.15 -14.25 -4.52
N ASN A 205 -16.30 -15.28 -4.64
CA ASN A 205 -15.10 -15.34 -3.83
C ASN A 205 -14.12 -14.26 -4.33
N VAL A 206 -13.87 -13.25 -3.50
CA VAL A 206 -12.85 -12.25 -3.76
C VAL A 206 -11.53 -12.83 -3.28
N ALA A 207 -10.68 -13.23 -4.22
CA ALA A 207 -9.35 -13.74 -3.89
C ALA A 207 -8.60 -12.69 -3.06
N THR A 208 -7.91 -13.14 -2.01
CA THR A 208 -6.86 -12.33 -1.39
C THR A 208 -5.86 -11.96 -2.48
N LEU A 209 -5.43 -10.70 -2.53
CA LEU A 209 -4.38 -10.29 -3.47
C LEU A 209 -3.12 -11.02 -3.05
N ASP A 210 -2.80 -12.08 -3.78
CA ASP A 210 -1.70 -12.94 -3.40
C ASP A 210 -0.38 -12.15 -3.44
N PRO A 211 0.50 -12.36 -2.46
CA PRO A 211 1.76 -11.65 -2.37
C PRO A 211 2.70 -12.03 -3.52
N ILE A 212 3.52 -11.06 -3.92
CA ILE A 212 4.70 -11.29 -4.77
C ILE A 212 5.97 -11.23 -3.92
N SER A 213 7.03 -11.92 -4.35
CA SER A 213 8.37 -11.80 -3.79
C SER A 213 9.34 -11.24 -4.81
N PHE A 214 10.08 -10.20 -4.41
CA PHE A 214 11.28 -9.72 -5.10
C PHE A 214 12.47 -10.54 -4.58
N GLU A 215 13.10 -11.33 -5.44
CA GLU A 215 14.19 -12.25 -5.09
C GLU A 215 15.58 -11.63 -5.25
N THR A 216 15.69 -10.60 -6.08
CA THR A 216 16.95 -9.92 -6.41
C THR A 216 16.80 -8.40 -6.29
N PRO A 217 17.86 -7.65 -5.94
CA PRO A 217 17.76 -6.19 -5.77
C PRO A 217 17.46 -5.45 -7.09
N ASP A 218 17.75 -6.07 -8.23
CA ASP A 218 17.46 -5.47 -9.55
C ASP A 218 16.01 -5.72 -10.00
N ALA A 219 15.22 -6.50 -9.25
CA ALA A 219 13.84 -6.79 -9.60
C ALA A 219 12.94 -5.60 -9.28
N TYR A 220 12.09 -5.22 -10.23
CA TYR A 220 11.13 -4.13 -10.07
C TYR A 220 9.86 -4.37 -10.90
N ILE A 221 8.81 -3.64 -10.55
CA ILE A 221 7.59 -3.52 -11.36
C ILE A 221 7.36 -2.04 -11.65
N SER A 222 6.96 -1.73 -12.89
CA SER A 222 6.42 -0.42 -13.25
C SER A 222 4.90 -0.39 -12.99
N LEU A 223 4.45 0.54 -12.16
CA LEU A 223 3.05 0.80 -11.86
C LEU A 223 2.58 2.01 -12.66
N PRO A 224 1.28 2.07 -13.01
CA PRO A 224 0.70 3.24 -13.67
C PRO A 224 0.95 4.53 -12.88
N LYS A 225 1.09 5.64 -13.60
CA LYS A 225 1.24 6.98 -13.02
C LYS A 225 0.27 7.23 -11.87
N TRP A 226 0.81 7.69 -10.73
CA TRP A 226 0.00 8.17 -9.62
C TRP A 226 -0.50 9.58 -9.90
N ASN A 227 -1.81 9.70 -10.14
CA ASN A 227 -2.46 10.96 -10.49
C ASN A 227 -2.88 11.77 -9.25
N THR A 228 -1.99 11.89 -8.27
CA THR A 228 -2.19 12.77 -7.11
C THR A 228 -1.92 14.23 -7.49
N LYS A 229 -2.64 15.16 -6.86
CA LYS A 229 -2.35 16.60 -6.94
C LYS A 229 -2.16 17.17 -5.54
N ARG A 230 -3.26 17.55 -4.89
CA ARG A 230 -3.26 18.05 -3.51
C ARG A 230 -3.38 16.92 -2.49
N MET A 231 -4.26 15.97 -2.72
CA MET A 231 -4.49 14.84 -1.83
C MET A 231 -4.08 13.55 -2.51
N GLY A 232 -3.69 12.55 -1.70
CA GLY A 232 -3.34 11.23 -2.20
C GLY A 232 -3.11 10.25 -1.07
N SER A 233 -3.31 8.96 -1.37
CA SER A 233 -3.03 7.88 -0.42
C SER A 233 -2.38 6.67 -1.07
N ILE A 234 -1.48 6.02 -0.34
CA ILE A 234 -0.88 4.74 -0.73
C ILE A 234 -0.86 3.85 0.51
N SER A 235 -1.36 2.62 0.38
CA SER A 235 -1.20 1.60 1.42
C SER A 235 -0.74 0.27 0.82
N PHE A 236 0.08 -0.45 1.58
CA PHE A 236 0.61 -1.75 1.19
C PHE A 236 1.12 -2.52 2.41
N ASP A 237 1.19 -3.84 2.27
CA ASP A 237 1.85 -4.71 3.24
C ASP A 237 3.23 -5.10 2.71
N PHE A 238 4.26 -5.07 3.57
CA PHE A 238 5.59 -5.57 3.21
C PHE A 238 6.16 -6.51 4.28
N ARG A 239 7.13 -7.34 3.88
CA ARG A 239 7.82 -8.29 4.76
C ARG A 239 9.22 -8.60 4.23
N THR A 240 10.25 -8.42 5.05
CA THR A 240 11.64 -8.73 4.68
C THR A 240 12.53 -8.97 5.90
N SER A 241 13.70 -9.58 5.68
CA SER A 241 14.82 -9.61 6.63
C SER A 241 16.00 -8.71 6.19
N GLU A 242 15.94 -8.14 4.99
CA GLU A 242 16.98 -7.27 4.45
C GLU A 242 16.93 -5.91 5.16
N PRO A 243 18.09 -5.35 5.56
CA PRO A 243 18.12 -4.08 6.28
C PRO A 243 17.92 -2.87 5.35
N ASN A 244 18.20 -3.01 4.05
CA ASN A 244 18.15 -1.91 3.09
C ASN A 244 17.33 -2.31 1.86
N GLY A 245 16.57 -1.38 1.30
CA GLY A 245 15.83 -1.62 0.06
C GLY A 245 14.93 -0.46 -0.32
N LEU A 246 14.96 -0.07 -1.60
CA LEU A 246 14.03 0.89 -2.18
C LEU A 246 12.69 0.20 -2.45
N ILE A 247 11.63 0.59 -1.73
CA ILE A 247 10.32 -0.04 -1.85
C ILE A 247 9.49 0.64 -2.94
N LEU A 248 9.31 1.96 -2.87
CA LEU A 248 8.55 2.74 -3.84
C LEU A 248 9.35 3.96 -4.29
N PHE A 249 9.28 4.31 -5.57
CA PHE A 249 9.85 5.53 -6.11
C PHE A 249 9.07 6.06 -7.31
N THR A 250 8.86 7.37 -7.35
CA THR A 250 8.32 8.09 -8.51
C THR A 250 8.81 9.53 -8.46
N HIS A 251 9.03 10.15 -9.61
CA HIS A 251 9.45 11.53 -9.70
C HIS A 251 8.61 12.32 -10.71
N GLY A 252 8.74 13.63 -10.67
CA GLY A 252 8.12 14.58 -11.58
C GLY A 252 9.05 15.00 -12.70
N LYS A 253 8.63 16.05 -13.41
CA LYS A 253 9.45 16.71 -14.43
C LYS A 253 10.65 17.43 -13.82
N PRO A 254 11.77 17.52 -14.56
CA PRO A 254 12.78 18.55 -14.33
C PRO A 254 12.13 19.92 -14.15
N GLN A 255 12.34 20.56 -13.01
CA GLN A 255 11.94 21.95 -12.84
C GLN A 255 12.96 22.87 -13.51
N GLU A 256 12.54 23.59 -14.53
CA GLU A 256 13.34 24.65 -15.17
C GLU A 256 13.29 25.94 -14.33
N HIS A 257 13.95 25.96 -13.16
CA HIS A 257 14.08 27.22 -12.43
C HIS A 257 15.07 28.17 -13.14
N LYS A 258 14.59 29.37 -13.49
CA LYS A 258 15.32 30.50 -14.10
C LYS A 258 16.40 31.15 -13.22
N GLU A 259 16.91 30.46 -12.20
CA GLU A 259 18.01 30.94 -11.36
C GLU A 259 19.31 30.20 -11.70
N ALA A 260 19.63 30.20 -12.99
CA ALA A 260 20.93 29.79 -13.49
C ALA A 260 21.95 30.93 -13.30
N GLN A 261 22.38 31.17 -12.05
CA GLN A 261 23.70 31.75 -11.77
C GLN A 261 24.24 31.26 -10.43
N ARG A 262 24.77 30.02 -10.40
CA ARG A 262 26.11 29.67 -9.83
C ARG A 262 26.38 28.19 -9.56
N SER A 263 25.49 27.26 -9.87
CA SER A 263 25.76 25.84 -9.54
C SER A 263 25.32 24.88 -10.65
N GLN A 264 26.26 24.43 -11.48
CA GLN A 264 26.10 23.17 -12.21
C GLN A 264 25.89 22.04 -11.18
N LYS A 265 24.71 21.41 -11.13
CA LYS A 265 24.52 19.92 -11.16
C LYS A 265 23.24 19.30 -10.61
N ASN A 266 22.29 20.00 -9.99
CA ASN A 266 21.11 19.30 -9.44
C ASN A 266 19.82 19.76 -10.11
N THR A 267 19.41 19.03 -11.16
CA THR A 267 18.03 19.08 -11.67
C THR A 267 17.09 18.66 -10.55
N LYS A 268 16.38 19.62 -9.96
CA LYS A 268 15.38 19.33 -8.92
C LYS A 268 14.09 18.86 -9.58
N VAL A 269 13.50 17.84 -8.98
CA VAL A 269 12.24 17.24 -9.39
C VAL A 269 11.38 17.04 -8.16
N ASP A 270 10.07 17.16 -8.33
CA ASP A 270 9.12 16.64 -7.35
C ASP A 270 9.33 15.12 -7.25
N PHE A 271 9.28 14.54 -6.06
CA PHE A 271 9.37 13.09 -5.94
C PHE A 271 8.73 12.57 -4.67
N PHE A 272 8.40 11.29 -4.73
CA PHE A 272 7.91 10.52 -3.60
C PHE A 272 8.67 9.20 -3.56
N ALA A 273 9.15 8.83 -2.38
CA ALA A 273 9.84 7.57 -2.17
C ALA A 273 9.56 6.95 -0.81
N VAL A 274 9.57 5.63 -0.75
CA VAL A 274 9.59 4.86 0.48
C VAL A 274 10.80 3.93 0.44
N GLU A 275 11.67 4.06 1.43
CA GLU A 275 12.89 3.25 1.52
C GLU A 275 13.04 2.61 2.91
N LEU A 276 13.67 1.44 2.93
CA LEU A 276 14.14 0.77 4.13
C LEU A 276 15.64 1.04 4.24
N LEU A 277 16.08 1.55 5.40
CA LEU A 277 17.49 1.82 5.69
C LEU A 277 17.82 1.38 7.11
N ASP A 278 18.83 0.53 7.25
CA ASP A 278 19.22 -0.13 8.52
C ASP A 278 18.00 -0.69 9.29
N GLY A 279 17.08 -1.30 8.55
CA GLY A 279 15.85 -1.90 9.06
C GLY A 279 14.78 -0.90 9.49
N SER A 280 14.98 0.41 9.34
CA SER A 280 13.97 1.43 9.64
C SER A 280 13.30 1.92 8.35
N LEU A 281 11.98 2.13 8.40
CA LEU A 281 11.22 2.61 7.23
C LEU A 281 11.25 4.15 7.18
N TYR A 282 11.52 4.69 6.00
CA TYR A 282 11.56 6.13 5.74
C TYR A 282 10.62 6.51 4.59
N LEU A 283 9.92 7.62 4.78
CA LEU A 283 9.21 8.35 3.72
C LEU A 283 10.07 9.54 3.30
N LEU A 284 10.24 9.73 1.99
CA LEU A 284 10.83 10.92 1.40
C LEU A 284 9.83 11.58 0.45
N LEU A 285 9.74 12.90 0.53
CA LEU A 285 8.83 13.71 -0.27
C LEU A 285 9.49 15.04 -0.59
N ASP A 286 9.44 15.46 -1.86
CA ASP A 286 9.75 16.82 -2.29
C ASP A 286 8.66 17.29 -3.26
N MET A 287 8.12 18.49 -3.01
CA MET A 287 7.07 19.14 -3.81
C MET A 287 7.59 20.45 -4.43
N GLY A 288 8.90 20.52 -4.67
CA GLY A 288 9.58 21.66 -5.31
C GLY A 288 10.20 22.65 -4.33
N SER A 289 10.01 22.45 -3.02
CA SER A 289 10.52 23.35 -1.98
C SER A 289 11.48 22.67 -0.99
N GLY A 290 12.09 21.57 -1.40
CA GLY A 290 13.05 20.83 -0.60
C GLY A 290 12.45 19.56 -0.01
N THR A 291 13.36 18.62 0.23
CA THR A 291 13.01 17.26 0.63
C THR A 291 12.78 17.17 2.13
N ILE A 292 11.67 16.53 2.51
CA ILE A 292 11.47 16.01 3.87
C ILE A 292 11.77 14.52 3.90
N LYS A 293 12.51 14.07 4.93
CA LYS A 293 12.80 12.65 5.20
C LYS A 293 12.28 12.29 6.59
N VAL A 294 11.26 11.43 6.64
CA VAL A 294 10.53 11.08 7.85
C VAL A 294 10.82 9.63 8.21
N LYS A 295 11.34 9.39 9.41
CA LYS A 295 11.47 8.02 9.95
C LYS A 295 10.10 7.58 10.47
N ALA A 296 9.49 6.61 9.79
CA ALA A 296 8.13 6.15 10.10
C ALA A 296 8.09 5.13 11.26
N THR A 297 9.22 4.50 11.59
CA THR A 297 9.30 3.45 12.60
C THR A 297 10.29 3.81 13.72
N GLN A 298 9.95 3.49 14.96
CA GLN A 298 10.87 3.60 16.09
C GLN A 298 11.80 2.39 16.17
N ASN A 299 11.24 1.20 15.93
CA ASN A 299 11.95 -0.08 15.91
C ASN A 299 12.29 -0.50 14.48
N LYS A 300 13.22 -1.44 14.35
CA LYS A 300 13.51 -2.10 13.07
C LYS A 300 12.33 -2.98 12.66
N VAL A 301 12.04 -3.03 11.37
CA VAL A 301 10.90 -3.71 10.72
C VAL A 301 11.35 -4.73 9.68
N ASN A 302 12.60 -5.19 9.79
CA ASN A 302 13.19 -6.25 8.96
C ASN A 302 13.34 -7.56 9.76
N ASP A 303 12.36 -7.90 10.59
CA ASP A 303 12.32 -9.15 11.39
C ASP A 303 11.68 -10.33 10.62
N GLY A 304 11.21 -10.07 9.39
CA GLY A 304 10.49 -11.03 8.57
C GLY A 304 9.02 -11.22 8.97
N ALA A 305 8.43 -10.32 9.76
CA ALA A 305 6.99 -10.22 9.95
C ALA A 305 6.34 -9.33 8.87
N TRP A 306 5.01 -9.42 8.74
CA TRP A 306 4.24 -8.52 7.88
C TRP A 306 3.97 -7.19 8.59
N TYR A 307 4.22 -6.09 7.89
CA TYR A 307 3.91 -4.74 8.34
C TYR A 307 2.97 -4.07 7.35
N HIS A 308 1.88 -3.49 7.86
CA HIS A 308 0.96 -2.67 7.10
C HIS A 308 1.45 -1.22 7.13
N VAL A 309 1.59 -0.62 5.95
CA VAL A 309 1.97 0.78 5.76
C VAL A 309 0.80 1.51 5.13
N ASP A 310 0.40 2.64 5.70
CA ASP A 310 -0.62 3.53 5.12
C ASP A 310 -0.12 4.97 5.18
N ILE A 311 -0.07 5.61 4.02
CA ILE A 311 0.44 6.96 3.80
C ILE A 311 -0.70 7.79 3.24
N GLN A 312 -1.01 8.88 3.93
CA GLN A 312 -2.06 9.83 3.56
C GLN A 312 -1.46 11.24 3.53
N ARG A 313 -1.78 12.00 2.49
CA ARG A 313 -1.32 13.38 2.33
C ARG A 313 -2.48 14.28 1.93
N ASP A 314 -2.57 15.44 2.57
CA ASP A 314 -3.40 16.57 2.16
C ASP A 314 -2.55 17.85 2.11
N GLY A 315 -2.31 18.31 0.89
CA GLY A 315 -1.43 19.43 0.60
C GLY A 315 -0.02 19.16 1.10
N ARG A 316 0.43 19.99 2.04
CA ARG A 316 1.78 19.90 2.63
C ARG A 316 1.89 18.94 3.79
N SER A 317 0.77 18.57 4.40
CA SER A 317 0.76 17.78 5.61
C SER A 317 0.25 16.38 5.32
N GLY A 318 0.62 15.43 6.16
CA GLY A 318 0.15 14.07 6.03
C GLY A 318 0.55 13.21 7.21
N THR A 319 0.20 11.94 7.12
CA THR A 319 0.60 10.93 8.08
C THR A 319 1.09 9.69 7.36
N ILE A 320 2.24 9.17 7.78
CA ILE A 320 2.64 7.80 7.49
C ILE A 320 2.36 6.96 8.73
N SER A 321 1.74 5.80 8.55
CA SER A 321 1.42 4.87 9.63
C SER A 321 1.99 3.49 9.35
N VAL A 322 2.52 2.85 10.39
CA VAL A 322 3.02 1.48 10.33
C VAL A 322 2.36 0.67 11.45
N ASN A 323 1.56 -0.34 11.08
CA ASN A 323 0.71 -1.10 12.01
C ASN A 323 -0.07 -0.16 12.96
N SER A 324 -0.78 0.81 12.36
CA SER A 324 -1.64 1.79 13.06
C SER A 324 -0.91 2.85 13.91
N ARG A 325 0.43 2.78 14.05
CA ARG A 325 1.21 3.86 14.67
C ARG A 325 1.46 4.98 13.68
N ARG A 326 0.79 6.11 13.88
CA ARG A 326 0.85 7.28 13.00
C ARG A 326 2.04 8.17 13.35
N THR A 327 2.75 8.62 12.33
CA THR A 327 3.79 9.63 12.39
C THR A 327 3.40 10.76 11.45
N PRO A 328 3.02 11.95 11.97
CA PRO A 328 2.67 13.08 11.13
C PRO A 328 3.92 13.67 10.46
N PHE A 329 3.72 14.30 9.31
CA PHE A 329 4.75 15.05 8.61
C PHE A 329 4.17 16.29 7.96
N THR A 330 5.04 17.29 7.77
CA THR A 330 4.71 18.51 7.03
C THR A 330 5.91 18.90 6.16
N ALA A 331 5.72 18.93 4.84
CA ALA A 331 6.74 19.33 3.89
C ALA A 331 7.12 20.82 4.04
N SER A 332 8.38 21.13 3.72
CA SER A 332 8.91 22.50 3.72
C SER A 332 8.37 23.33 2.55
N GLY A 333 8.49 24.66 2.66
CA GLY A 333 8.09 25.62 1.61
C GLY A 333 6.60 25.90 1.56
N GLU A 334 6.07 26.26 0.39
CA GLU A 334 4.67 26.66 0.20
C GLU A 334 3.90 25.74 -0.77
N SER A 335 4.58 24.89 -1.54
CA SER A 335 3.95 23.99 -2.49
C SER A 335 3.03 22.96 -1.82
N GLU A 336 1.76 22.92 -2.21
CA GLU A 336 0.78 21.90 -1.78
C GLU A 336 0.57 20.78 -2.82
N ILE A 337 1.15 20.93 -4.01
CA ILE A 337 0.93 20.03 -5.14
C ILE A 337 2.18 19.18 -5.33
N LEU A 338 1.99 17.87 -5.45
CA LEU A 338 3.02 16.92 -5.84
C LEU A 338 2.83 16.57 -7.32
N ASP A 339 3.61 17.17 -8.23
CA ASP A 339 3.46 16.97 -9.67
C ASP A 339 4.34 15.83 -10.17
N LEU A 340 3.79 14.61 -10.14
CA LEU A 340 4.48 13.41 -10.59
C LEU A 340 4.29 13.20 -12.10
N GLU A 341 5.29 12.60 -12.75
CA GLU A 341 5.21 12.15 -14.14
C GLU A 341 5.81 10.75 -14.30
N GLY A 342 5.35 10.04 -15.34
CA GLY A 342 5.85 8.73 -15.67
C GLY A 342 5.35 7.66 -14.71
N ASP A 343 6.08 6.56 -14.72
CA ASP A 343 5.72 5.35 -13.99
C ASP A 343 6.18 5.43 -12.54
N MET A 344 5.44 4.75 -11.68
CA MET A 344 5.84 4.52 -10.29
C MET A 344 6.53 3.16 -10.18
N TYR A 345 7.71 3.11 -9.59
CA TYR A 345 8.48 1.89 -9.47
C TYR A 345 8.26 1.25 -8.10
N LEU A 346 8.01 -0.06 -8.09
CA LEU A 346 7.91 -0.90 -6.88
C LEU A 346 9.05 -1.91 -6.87
N GLY A 347 9.77 -2.00 -5.74
CA GLY A 347 10.80 -3.00 -5.47
C GLY A 347 12.22 -2.62 -5.90
N GLY A 348 12.38 -1.83 -6.95
CA GLY A 348 13.70 -1.47 -7.47
C GLY A 348 13.59 -0.45 -8.58
N LEU A 349 14.68 -0.26 -9.33
CA LEU A 349 14.72 0.63 -10.47
C LEU A 349 15.23 -0.10 -11.72
N PRO A 350 14.77 0.30 -12.92
CA PRO A 350 15.37 -0.12 -14.18
C PRO A 350 16.90 0.06 -14.19
N SER A 351 17.59 -0.94 -14.74
CA SER A 351 19.05 -0.89 -14.94
C SER A 351 19.43 0.22 -15.92
N ASP A 352 18.60 0.40 -16.96
CA ASP A 352 18.70 1.49 -17.90
C ASP A 352 18.05 2.75 -17.31
N ARG A 353 18.87 3.61 -16.72
CA ARG A 353 18.45 4.83 -16.00
C ARG A 353 18.23 6.03 -16.93
N VAL A 354 18.10 5.81 -18.25
CA VAL A 354 18.11 6.88 -19.26
C VAL A 354 17.08 7.99 -19.04
N ASN A 355 15.99 7.74 -18.30
CA ASN A 355 14.98 8.76 -17.97
C ASN A 355 14.71 8.94 -16.46
N LEU A 356 15.57 8.40 -15.60
CA LEU A 356 15.39 8.44 -14.15
C LEU A 356 16.24 9.54 -13.52
N ILE A 357 15.59 10.47 -12.82
CA ILE A 357 16.26 11.50 -12.04
C ILE A 357 16.24 11.08 -10.58
N LEU A 358 17.41 10.78 -10.02
CA LEU A 358 17.54 10.26 -8.66
C LEU A 358 17.94 11.40 -7.70
N PRO A 359 17.09 11.73 -6.72
CA PRO A 359 17.44 12.67 -5.66
C PRO A 359 18.60 12.14 -4.81
N THR A 360 19.51 13.02 -4.41
CA THR A 360 20.67 12.67 -3.58
C THR A 360 20.31 12.21 -2.17
N GLU A 361 19.14 12.61 -1.70
CA GLU A 361 18.55 12.31 -0.40
C GLU A 361 18.04 10.85 -0.34
N LEU A 362 17.78 10.24 -1.50
CA LEU A 362 17.33 8.86 -1.66
C LEU A 362 18.52 7.90 -1.74
N TRP A 363 19.08 7.57 -0.59
CA TRP A 363 20.33 6.83 -0.50
C TRP A 363 20.23 5.41 -1.06
N THR A 364 19.08 4.73 -0.89
CA THR A 364 18.90 3.38 -1.44
C THR A 364 19.04 3.36 -2.97
N ALA A 365 18.51 4.37 -3.67
CA ALA A 365 18.66 4.48 -5.12
C ALA A 365 20.11 4.79 -5.55
N MET A 366 20.80 5.68 -4.80
CA MET A 366 22.19 6.04 -5.06
C MET A 366 23.18 4.89 -4.80
N LEU A 367 22.85 4.01 -3.84
CA LEU A 367 23.65 2.85 -3.46
C LEU A 367 23.21 1.55 -4.15
N ASN A 368 22.22 1.61 -5.06
CA ASN A 368 21.65 0.46 -5.75
C ASN A 368 21.09 -0.63 -4.81
N TYR A 369 20.54 -0.21 -3.67
CA TYR A 369 19.81 -1.09 -2.77
C TYR A 369 18.34 -1.19 -3.21
N GLY A 370 18.04 -2.09 -4.14
CA GLY A 370 16.66 -2.49 -4.39
C GLY A 370 16.12 -3.42 -3.30
N TYR A 371 14.81 -3.39 -3.12
CA TYR A 371 14.09 -4.19 -2.15
C TYR A 371 14.07 -5.67 -2.53
N VAL A 372 14.41 -6.51 -1.56
CA VAL A 372 14.26 -7.97 -1.63
C VAL A 372 13.39 -8.37 -0.45
N GLY A 373 12.30 -9.07 -0.72
CA GLY A 373 11.22 -9.27 0.24
C GLY A 373 9.89 -9.47 -0.44
N CYS A 374 8.81 -9.40 0.33
CA CYS A 374 7.46 -9.58 -0.17
C CYS A 374 6.62 -8.32 -0.06
N VAL A 375 5.73 -8.12 -1.04
CA VAL A 375 4.72 -7.06 -1.05
C VAL A 375 3.37 -7.64 -1.40
N ARG A 376 2.30 -7.12 -0.78
CA ARG A 376 0.90 -7.42 -1.13
C ARG A 376 -0.02 -6.25 -0.78
N ASP A 377 -1.30 -6.41 -1.12
CA ASP A 377 -2.39 -5.50 -0.73
C ASP A 377 -2.04 -4.04 -1.06
N LEU A 378 -1.53 -3.78 -2.27
CA LEU A 378 -1.22 -2.43 -2.73
C LEU A 378 -2.50 -1.69 -3.12
N PHE A 379 -2.72 -0.53 -2.51
CA PHE A 379 -3.76 0.42 -2.85
C PHE A 379 -3.15 1.77 -3.18
N ILE A 380 -3.69 2.42 -4.20
CA ILE A 380 -3.35 3.78 -4.60
C ILE A 380 -4.66 4.56 -4.72
N ASP A 381 -4.78 5.65 -3.96
CA ASP A 381 -5.98 6.48 -3.83
C ASP A 381 -7.24 5.63 -3.54
N GLY A 382 -7.09 4.70 -2.60
CA GLY A 382 -8.13 3.76 -2.18
C GLY A 382 -8.46 2.66 -3.18
N ARG A 383 -7.83 2.62 -4.36
CA ARG A 383 -8.05 1.58 -5.38
C ARG A 383 -7.02 0.48 -5.29
N SER A 384 -7.48 -0.76 -5.19
CA SER A 384 -6.63 -1.94 -5.20
C SER A 384 -5.87 -2.09 -6.52
N LYS A 385 -4.62 -2.56 -6.45
CA LYS A 385 -3.75 -2.88 -7.59
C LYS A 385 -3.33 -4.35 -7.54
N ASP A 386 -3.63 -5.10 -8.59
CA ASP A 386 -3.17 -6.49 -8.75
C ASP A 386 -1.71 -6.51 -9.23
N ILE A 387 -0.79 -6.41 -8.27
CA ILE A 387 0.65 -6.40 -8.55
C ILE A 387 1.16 -7.73 -9.12
N ARG A 388 0.46 -8.85 -8.91
CA ARG A 388 0.83 -10.14 -9.52
C ARG A 388 0.54 -10.08 -11.02
N GLN A 389 -0.67 -9.69 -11.40
CA GLN A 389 -1.04 -9.57 -12.80
C GLN A 389 -0.11 -8.60 -13.54
N ILE A 390 0.25 -7.48 -12.89
CA ILE A 390 1.19 -6.51 -13.46
C ILE A 390 2.59 -7.13 -13.63
N ALA A 391 3.09 -7.87 -12.62
CA ALA A 391 4.39 -8.57 -12.71
C ALA A 391 4.43 -9.59 -13.86
N GLU A 392 3.37 -10.39 -14.01
CA GLU A 392 3.24 -11.40 -15.07
C GLU A 392 3.20 -10.74 -16.45
N ALA A 393 2.45 -9.65 -16.62
CA ALA A 393 2.39 -8.91 -17.87
C ALA A 393 3.74 -8.28 -18.28
N GLN A 394 4.57 -7.91 -17.30
CA GLN A 394 5.89 -7.31 -17.54
C GLN A 394 7.02 -8.33 -17.66
N ASN A 395 6.75 -9.63 -17.46
CA ASN A 395 7.78 -10.67 -17.37
C ASN A 395 8.92 -10.29 -16.39
N GLY A 396 8.56 -9.76 -15.22
CA GLY A 396 9.51 -9.24 -14.24
C GLY A 396 10.52 -10.31 -13.79
N ALA A 397 11.78 -10.16 -14.22
CA ALA A 397 12.86 -11.05 -13.81
C ALA A 397 13.11 -10.93 -12.30
N GLY A 398 13.32 -12.05 -11.61
CA GLY A 398 13.54 -12.06 -10.16
C GLY A 398 12.28 -11.80 -9.33
N ILE A 399 11.08 -11.93 -9.91
CA ILE A 399 9.80 -11.83 -9.18
C ILE A 399 9.11 -13.20 -9.16
N LYS A 400 8.68 -13.65 -7.97
CA LYS A 400 7.87 -14.87 -7.81
C LYS A 400 6.45 -14.53 -7.34
N PRO A 401 5.42 -15.25 -7.84
CA PRO A 401 4.02 -15.02 -7.47
C PRO A 401 3.65 -15.62 -6.09
N SER A 402 4.60 -15.76 -5.17
CA SER A 402 4.34 -16.31 -3.85
C SER A 402 5.29 -15.71 -2.83
N CYS A 403 4.89 -15.66 -1.55
CA CYS A 403 5.73 -15.21 -0.46
C CYS A 403 5.82 -16.28 0.64
N ASN A 404 6.80 -17.17 0.50
CA ASN A 404 7.14 -18.15 1.53
C ASN A 404 8.56 -17.89 2.02
N LYS A 405 8.73 -17.81 3.35
CA LYS A 405 10.08 -17.75 3.96
C LYS A 405 10.64 -19.16 3.96
N VAL A 406 11.80 -19.34 3.34
CA VAL A 406 12.50 -20.62 3.30
C VAL A 406 12.92 -20.99 4.72
N VAL A 407 12.71 -22.26 5.09
CA VAL A 407 13.10 -22.80 6.39
C VAL A 407 14.59 -23.14 6.36
N GLY A 408 15.32 -22.71 7.38
CA GLY A 408 16.77 -22.87 7.48
C GLY A 408 17.51 -21.54 7.25
N LYS A 409 18.81 -21.52 7.59
CA LYS A 409 19.68 -20.39 7.31
C LYS A 409 20.52 -20.71 6.09
N GLN A 410 20.59 -19.76 5.16
CA GLN A 410 21.25 -19.98 3.88
C GLN A 410 22.76 -20.04 4.06
N CYS A 411 23.28 -19.33 5.07
CA CYS A 411 24.69 -19.33 5.42
C CYS A 411 25.20 -20.63 6.08
N GLU A 412 24.34 -21.53 6.57
CA GLU A 412 24.78 -22.82 7.16
C GLU A 412 25.46 -23.73 6.14
N SER A 413 25.17 -23.53 4.85
CA SER A 413 25.82 -24.25 3.75
C SER A 413 27.24 -23.78 3.42
N TYR A 414 27.76 -22.77 4.14
CA TYR A 414 29.03 -22.08 3.85
C TYR A 414 29.18 -21.71 2.36
N PRO A 415 28.23 -20.93 1.81
CA PRO A 415 28.20 -20.64 0.38
C PRO A 415 29.30 -19.65 -0.02
N CYS A 416 29.70 -18.74 0.87
CA CYS A 416 30.78 -17.79 0.65
C CYS A 416 32.14 -18.49 0.73
N LYS A 417 32.89 -18.44 -0.37
CA LYS A 417 34.25 -19.00 -0.45
C LYS A 417 35.29 -17.94 -0.07
N ASN A 418 36.58 -18.29 -0.10
CA ASN A 418 37.69 -17.36 0.13
C ASN A 418 37.57 -16.51 1.40
N ARG A 419 37.08 -17.10 2.49
CA ARG A 419 36.87 -16.43 3.80
C ARG A 419 35.91 -15.21 3.76
N GLY A 420 35.10 -15.09 2.71
CA GLY A 420 34.04 -14.08 2.66
C GLY A 420 33.04 -14.26 3.81
N VAL A 421 32.63 -13.16 4.42
CA VAL A 421 31.68 -13.20 5.55
C VAL A 421 30.27 -13.39 5.00
N CYS A 422 29.64 -14.51 5.34
CA CYS A 422 28.26 -14.78 4.96
C CYS A 422 27.28 -14.04 5.87
N LYS A 423 26.36 -13.30 5.25
CA LYS A 423 25.22 -12.63 5.89
C LYS A 423 23.92 -13.23 5.38
N GLU A 424 22.97 -13.41 6.29
CA GLU A 424 21.65 -13.94 5.97
C GLU A 424 20.78 -12.84 5.33
N GLY A 425 20.14 -13.14 4.20
CA GLY A 425 19.20 -12.27 3.50
C GLY A 425 17.78 -12.84 3.45
N TRP A 426 16.90 -12.22 2.67
CA TRP A 426 15.56 -12.77 2.46
C TRP A 426 15.59 -13.90 1.43
N ASN A 427 15.47 -15.15 1.90
CA ASN A 427 15.56 -16.37 1.07
C ASN A 427 16.87 -16.49 0.24
N ARG A 428 17.93 -15.78 0.66
CA ARG A 428 19.24 -15.76 0.00
C ARG A 428 20.36 -15.57 1.01
N PHE A 429 21.59 -15.85 0.59
CA PHE A 429 22.80 -15.48 1.30
C PHE A 429 23.48 -14.29 0.62
N ILE A 430 24.18 -13.47 1.40
CA ILE A 430 24.96 -12.32 0.91
C ILE A 430 26.40 -12.51 1.37
N CYS A 431 27.35 -12.48 0.44
CA CYS A 431 28.76 -12.62 0.77
C CYS A 431 29.45 -11.26 0.79
N ASP A 432 29.97 -10.88 1.94
CA ASP A 432 30.82 -9.71 2.10
C ASP A 432 32.28 -10.11 1.83
N CYS A 433 32.79 -9.75 0.64
CA CYS A 433 34.14 -10.07 0.19
C CYS A 433 35.17 -8.99 0.58
N THR A 434 34.80 -7.94 1.32
CA THR A 434 35.69 -6.78 1.58
C THR A 434 36.89 -7.08 2.49
N VAL A 435 36.88 -8.22 3.19
CA VAL A 435 37.84 -8.56 4.25
C VAL A 435 39.21 -8.99 3.69
N GLU A 436 39.32 -9.39 2.43
CA GLU A 436 40.59 -9.58 1.70
C GLU A 436 40.36 -9.16 0.23
N ALA A 437 41.31 -8.48 -0.42
CA ALA A 437 41.19 -7.87 -1.76
C ALA A 437 41.01 -8.86 -2.95
N ILE A 438 40.03 -9.75 -2.86
CA ILE A 438 39.68 -10.74 -3.87
C ILE A 438 38.17 -10.63 -4.11
N ASP A 439 37.78 -9.92 -5.17
CA ASP A 439 36.39 -9.75 -5.66
C ASP A 439 35.70 -11.08 -6.10
N LEU A 440 36.28 -12.25 -5.80
CA LEU A 440 35.82 -13.57 -6.26
C LEU A 440 35.35 -14.50 -5.13
N CYS A 441 34.85 -13.99 -4.00
CA CYS A 441 34.40 -14.87 -2.91
C CYS A 441 33.10 -15.66 -3.23
N VAL A 442 32.41 -15.32 -4.33
CA VAL A 442 31.20 -16.02 -4.83
C VAL A 442 31.46 -16.83 -6.10
N LEU A 443 32.51 -16.51 -6.87
CA LEU A 443 32.91 -17.27 -8.04
C LEU A 443 33.81 -18.44 -7.61
N HIS A 444 33.46 -19.66 -8.02
CA HIS A 444 34.47 -20.69 -8.17
C HIS A 444 35.57 -20.10 -9.05
N ALA A 445 36.82 -20.11 -8.58
CA ALA A 445 37.96 -19.70 -9.36
C ALA A 445 38.10 -20.63 -10.60
N CYS A 446 37.30 -20.41 -11.63
CA CYS A 446 37.44 -21.03 -12.95
C CYS A 446 38.35 -20.20 -13.86
N LEU A 447 39.17 -19.32 -13.27
CA LEU A 447 40.16 -18.49 -13.96
C LEU A 447 41.61 -18.81 -13.55
N CYS A 448 41.85 -19.82 -12.72
CA CYS A 448 43.18 -20.12 -12.18
C CYS A 448 43.80 -21.43 -12.67
N VAL A 449 43.61 -21.81 -13.95
CA VAL A 449 44.34 -22.96 -14.55
C VAL A 449 45.13 -22.62 -15.82
N CYS A 450 45.01 -21.43 -16.43
CA CYS A 450 45.69 -21.17 -17.71
C CYS A 450 46.98 -20.32 -17.68
N VAL A 451 47.51 -19.93 -16.51
CA VAL A 451 48.70 -19.04 -16.47
C VAL A 451 49.97 -19.68 -15.87
N LEU A 452 49.90 -20.91 -15.34
CA LEU A 452 51.09 -21.55 -14.73
C LEU A 452 51.77 -22.67 -15.54
N THR A 453 51.32 -22.97 -16.77
CA THR A 453 51.90 -24.08 -17.57
C THR A 453 52.59 -23.64 -18.87
N VAL A 454 53.08 -22.39 -18.93
CA VAL A 454 53.95 -21.93 -20.04
C VAL A 454 55.26 -21.34 -19.51
N TYR A 455 55.81 -21.90 -18.43
CA TYR A 455 57.12 -21.50 -17.91
C TYR A 455 58.21 -22.60 -18.01
N ILE A 456 57.92 -23.75 -18.63
CA ILE A 456 58.91 -24.82 -18.83
C ILE A 456 58.71 -25.48 -20.20
N ALA A 457 58.87 -24.71 -21.28
CA ALA A 457 59.23 -25.27 -22.58
C ALA A 457 59.71 -24.13 -23.48
N TYR A 458 60.89 -24.31 -24.09
CA TYR A 458 61.57 -23.41 -25.04
C TYR A 458 62.43 -22.30 -24.44
N GLY A 459 63.70 -22.66 -24.25
CA GLY A 459 64.79 -21.70 -24.19
C GLY A 459 65.04 -21.02 -25.54
N LYS A 460 65.68 -19.84 -25.46
CA LYS A 460 66.25 -19.03 -26.54
C LYS A 460 65.24 -18.61 -27.63
N TYR A 461 64.78 -17.35 -27.58
CA TYR A 461 65.01 -16.37 -28.65
C TYR A 461 64.55 -14.99 -28.17
N SER A 462 65.37 -14.00 -28.48
CA SER A 462 65.25 -12.56 -28.22
C SER A 462 64.30 -11.88 -29.21
N ASP A 463 63.32 -11.12 -28.73
CA ASP A 463 62.98 -9.75 -29.18
C ASP A 463 61.68 -9.21 -28.53
N PRO A 464 61.53 -7.89 -28.25
CA PRO A 464 60.40 -7.34 -27.51
C PRO A 464 59.47 -6.52 -28.43
N LEU A 465 58.45 -7.12 -29.06
CA LEU A 465 57.47 -6.34 -29.84
C LEU A 465 56.13 -7.07 -30.14
N THR A 466 55.49 -7.69 -29.14
CA THR A 466 54.07 -8.11 -29.25
C THR A 466 53.48 -8.33 -27.85
N PHE A 467 52.92 -7.29 -27.23
CA PHE A 467 52.27 -7.39 -25.91
C PHE A 467 50.95 -6.60 -25.82
N SER A 468 50.20 -6.43 -26.93
CA SER A 468 48.99 -5.59 -26.93
C SER A 468 47.74 -6.19 -27.58
N THR A 469 47.53 -7.51 -27.59
CA THR A 469 46.32 -8.06 -28.27
C THR A 469 45.69 -9.32 -27.65
N PHE A 470 45.76 -9.52 -26.34
CA PHE A 470 45.01 -10.60 -25.69
C PHE A 470 44.38 -10.15 -24.36
N CYS A 471 43.52 -9.12 -24.43
CA CYS A 471 42.58 -8.75 -23.36
C CYS A 471 41.30 -8.16 -23.97
N TYR A 472 40.69 -8.86 -24.93
CA TYR A 472 39.34 -8.57 -25.39
C TYR A 472 38.73 -9.87 -25.88
N PHE A 473 38.05 -10.62 -25.01
CA PHE A 473 36.93 -11.51 -25.34
C PHE A 473 36.43 -12.19 -24.07
N THR A 474 35.64 -11.47 -23.27
CA THR A 474 34.77 -12.08 -22.25
C THR A 474 33.48 -11.27 -22.16
N SER A 475 32.49 -11.63 -22.98
CA SER A 475 31.07 -11.29 -22.73
C SER A 475 30.17 -11.92 -23.80
N LEU A 476 30.02 -13.24 -23.82
CA LEU A 476 28.91 -13.89 -24.54
C LEU A 476 28.77 -15.34 -24.08
N PHE A 477 28.04 -15.57 -22.99
CA PHE A 477 27.33 -16.83 -22.80
C PHE A 477 25.90 -16.56 -22.33
N LYS A 478 25.00 -16.59 -23.31
CA LYS A 478 23.56 -16.75 -23.15
C LYS A 478 23.28 -18.15 -22.59
N PHE A 479 22.39 -18.21 -21.60
CA PHE A 479 21.74 -19.45 -21.17
C PHE A 479 20.91 -20.04 -22.32
N PHE A 480 21.06 -21.34 -22.58
CA PHE A 480 20.06 -22.19 -23.23
C PHE A 480 19.90 -23.49 -22.41
N PRO A 481 18.69 -24.09 -22.34
CA PRO A 481 18.36 -25.19 -21.43
C PRO A 481 18.78 -26.56 -21.98
N PRO A 482 18.82 -27.63 -21.15
CA PRO A 482 19.37 -28.92 -21.53
C PRO A 482 18.36 -29.73 -22.35
N ASN A 483 18.76 -30.20 -23.53
CA ASN A 483 17.99 -31.16 -24.32
C ASN A 483 18.56 -32.58 -24.13
N GLN A 484 17.64 -33.52 -23.89
CA GLN A 484 17.87 -34.92 -23.56
C GLN A 484 18.61 -35.69 -24.66
N SER A 485 19.55 -36.54 -24.26
CA SER A 485 20.11 -37.60 -25.09
C SER A 485 19.12 -38.77 -25.19
N LYS A 486 18.74 -39.13 -26.42
CA LYS A 486 18.28 -40.48 -26.74
C LYS A 486 19.32 -41.14 -27.63
N HIS A 487 19.95 -42.18 -27.08
CA HIS A 487 20.58 -43.25 -27.83
C HIS A 487 19.57 -43.85 -28.82
N ASN A 488 19.99 -44.11 -30.05
CA ASN A 488 19.60 -45.33 -30.75
C ASN A 488 20.71 -45.76 -31.70
N THR A 489 21.14 -47.00 -31.46
CA THR A 489 21.95 -47.86 -32.32
C THR A 489 21.11 -48.42 -33.47
N THR A 490 21.84 -48.80 -34.52
CA THR A 490 21.47 -49.45 -35.80
C THR A 490 20.74 -48.60 -36.82
#